data_AF-A0AAJ4W726-F1
#
_entry.id   AF-A0AAJ4W726-F1
#
_cell.length_a   1.000
_cell.length_b   1.000
_cell.length_c   1.000
_cell.angle_alpha   90.00
_cell.angle_beta   90.00
_cell.angle_gamma   90.00
#
_symmetry.space_group_name_H-M   'P 1'
#
loop_
_entity.id
_entity.type
_entity.pdbx_description
1 polymer ?
#
loop_
_entity_poly.entity_id
_entity_poly.type
_entity_poly.pdbx_seq_one_letter_code
_entity_poly.pdbx_strand_id
1 'polypeptide(L)'
;MIKKIIPLTALFFSGYVTAQVGVGTKKPADATMLDVTATDKGVLLPRVNLLSQTDNTTVKGKLIESLLVYNIGSSNLKAGFYYWFENKWTPLMSGATFTDTTNKSFTISEDQERLVITDTENNKVELEIKDIAKNSVFVTNLTENSEFVTKLVENKEFITKLGDNIEFIENIINKLEGDFGNVGYDKDKNQFFYLKDGKVNYIDWSDLDTVNVKFSFDDAKANLV
;
A
#
# COMPACT_ATOMS: atom_id res chain seq x y z
N MET A 1 75.37 21.41 53.66
CA MET A 1 74.38 20.32 53.49
C MET A 1 73.01 20.94 53.26
N ILE A 2 72.40 20.77 52.08
CA ILE A 2 71.06 21.30 51.76
C ILE A 2 70.02 20.26 52.21
N LYS A 3 69.17 20.60 53.18
CA LYS A 3 68.03 19.75 53.58
C LYS A 3 66.89 19.97 52.58
N LYS A 4 66.61 18.97 51.74
CA LYS A 4 65.43 18.96 50.87
C LYS A 4 64.19 18.66 51.72
N ILE A 5 63.48 19.70 52.12
CA ILE A 5 62.17 19.58 52.77
C ILE A 5 61.13 19.56 51.63
N ILE A 6 60.59 18.38 51.31
CA ILE A 6 59.46 18.27 50.38
C ILE A 6 58.22 18.64 51.20
N PRO A 7 57.47 19.69 50.84
CA PRO A 7 56.27 20.07 51.59
C PRO A 7 55.21 18.97 51.44
N LEU A 8 54.74 18.46 52.58
CA LEU A 8 53.76 17.37 52.70
C LEU A 8 52.42 17.66 51.98
N THR A 9 52.14 18.93 51.69
CA THR A 9 50.97 19.40 50.93
C THR A 9 50.94 18.92 49.47
N ALA A 10 52.10 18.60 48.86
CA ALA A 10 52.14 18.05 47.51
C ALA A 10 51.58 16.61 47.42
N LEU A 11 51.45 15.90 48.55
CA LEU A 11 50.97 14.51 48.60
C LEU A 11 49.44 14.38 48.62
N PHE A 12 48.70 15.48 48.85
CA PHE A 12 47.24 15.47 49.02
C PHE A 12 46.43 15.98 47.82
N PHE A 13 47.07 16.21 46.67
CA PHE A 13 46.35 16.45 45.41
C PHE A 13 45.84 15.12 44.81
N SER A 14 44.88 14.49 45.47
CA SER A 14 44.10 13.40 44.86
C SER A 14 43.00 14.01 43.99
N GLY A 15 43.31 14.28 42.72
CA GLY A 15 42.29 14.59 41.73
C GLY A 15 41.41 13.37 41.44
N TYR A 16 40.14 13.59 41.12
CA TYR A 16 39.26 12.54 40.62
C TYR A 16 39.71 12.15 39.21
N VAL A 17 40.29 10.96 39.06
CA VAL A 17 40.58 10.39 37.74
C VAL A 17 39.40 9.49 37.37
N THR A 18 38.61 9.90 36.38
CA THR A 18 37.62 9.00 35.76
C THR A 18 38.35 8.10 34.77
N ALA A 19 38.28 6.78 34.97
CA ALA A 19 38.89 5.81 34.08
C ALA A 19 37.81 5.15 33.20
N GLN A 20 38.03 5.17 31.89
CA GLN A 20 37.30 4.38 30.90
C GLN A 20 37.51 2.87 31.12
N VAL A 21 36.47 2.07 30.94
CA VAL A 21 36.55 0.61 31.09
C VAL A 21 36.95 -0.01 29.76
N GLY A 22 38.17 -0.54 29.69
CA GLY A 22 38.63 -1.37 28.58
C GLY A 22 38.58 -2.85 28.92
N VAL A 23 37.91 -3.66 28.09
CA VAL A 23 37.93 -5.12 28.17
C VAL A 23 38.62 -5.65 26.92
N GLY A 24 39.82 -6.21 27.08
CA GLY A 24 40.64 -6.68 25.95
C GLY A 24 41.47 -5.59 25.26
N THR A 25 41.41 -4.33 25.73
CA THR A 25 42.27 -3.23 25.27
C THR A 25 42.82 -2.41 26.45
N LYS A 26 44.07 -1.95 26.34
CA LYS A 26 44.71 -1.04 27.32
C LYS A 26 44.48 0.43 27.00
N LYS A 27 44.05 0.73 25.77
CA LYS A 27 43.74 2.08 25.30
C LYS A 27 42.35 2.07 24.67
N PRO A 28 41.29 2.13 25.49
CA PRO A 28 39.93 2.32 25.00
C PRO A 28 39.83 3.55 24.10
N ALA A 29 38.94 3.50 23.11
CA ALA A 29 38.67 4.63 22.24
C ALA A 29 38.14 5.84 23.04
N ASP A 30 38.62 7.03 22.69
CA ASP A 30 38.46 8.28 23.45
C ASP A 30 36.98 8.71 23.65
N ALA A 31 36.06 8.21 22.82
CA ALA A 31 34.61 8.47 22.89
C ALA A 31 33.81 7.33 23.56
N THR A 32 34.46 6.44 24.32
CA THR A 32 33.81 5.27 24.93
C THR A 32 34.01 5.22 26.44
N MET A 33 32.93 4.96 27.18
CA MET A 33 33.03 4.65 28.61
C MET A 33 33.28 3.14 28.84
N LEU A 34 32.89 2.30 27.87
CA LEU A 34 33.16 0.88 27.81
C LEU A 34 33.62 0.53 26.38
N ASP A 35 34.83 0.00 26.25
CA ASP A 35 35.38 -0.52 25.00
C ASP A 35 35.70 -2.01 25.16
N VAL A 36 35.05 -2.86 24.37
CA VAL A 36 35.27 -4.31 24.40
C VAL A 36 35.86 -4.75 23.07
N THR A 37 37.10 -5.23 23.11
CA THR A 37 37.83 -5.69 21.93
C THR A 37 38.21 -7.17 22.07
N ALA A 38 37.80 -8.00 21.12
CA ALA A 38 38.22 -9.39 20.98
C ALA A 38 38.09 -9.85 19.52
N THR A 39 38.91 -10.80 19.09
CA THR A 39 38.85 -11.37 17.72
C THR A 39 37.93 -12.59 17.62
N ASP A 40 37.66 -13.26 18.73
CA ASP A 40 36.97 -14.56 18.80
C ASP A 40 35.95 -14.64 19.94
N LYS A 41 35.56 -13.51 20.56
CA LYS A 41 34.58 -13.43 21.65
C LYS A 41 33.52 -12.38 21.35
N GLY A 42 32.32 -12.59 21.90
CA GLY A 42 31.23 -11.61 21.90
C GLY A 42 30.93 -11.08 23.30
N VAL A 43 29.98 -10.15 23.39
CA VAL A 43 29.45 -9.63 24.65
C VAL A 43 28.11 -10.29 24.96
N LEU A 44 28.01 -10.95 26.10
CA LEU A 44 26.73 -11.47 26.59
C LEU A 44 26.00 -10.40 27.39
N LEU A 45 24.96 -9.83 26.81
CA LEU A 45 24.08 -8.88 27.49
C LEU A 45 23.06 -9.62 28.37
N PRO A 46 22.45 -8.94 29.37
CA PRO A 46 21.42 -9.54 30.22
C PRO A 46 20.29 -10.16 29.40
N ARG A 47 20.00 -11.44 29.70
CA ARG A 47 18.92 -12.20 29.07
C ARG A 47 17.71 -12.20 30.01
N VAL A 48 16.62 -11.58 29.57
CA VAL A 48 15.41 -11.36 30.38
C VAL A 48 14.17 -11.85 29.63
N ASN A 49 13.09 -12.14 30.35
CA ASN A 49 11.81 -12.54 29.77
C ASN A 49 10.81 -11.38 29.82
N LEU A 50 10.78 -10.54 28.78
CA LEU A 50 9.85 -9.42 28.72
C LEU A 50 8.44 -9.91 28.40
N LEU A 51 7.47 -9.48 29.21
CA LEU A 51 6.08 -9.93 29.09
C LEU A 51 5.27 -9.13 28.06
N SER A 52 5.63 -7.86 27.85
CA SER A 52 5.00 -6.94 26.89
C SER A 52 5.94 -5.79 26.54
N GLN A 53 5.59 -4.98 25.53
CA GLN A 53 6.38 -3.78 25.18
C GLN A 53 6.42 -2.73 26.30
N THR A 54 5.46 -2.75 27.23
CA THR A 54 5.38 -1.78 28.34
C THR A 54 5.82 -2.37 29.68
N ASP A 55 6.39 -3.58 29.68
CA ASP A 55 6.85 -4.26 30.89
C ASP A 55 7.96 -3.47 31.59
N ASN A 56 7.61 -2.82 32.70
CA ASN A 56 8.50 -2.04 33.54
C ASN A 56 8.92 -2.77 34.82
N THR A 57 8.65 -4.08 34.92
CA THR A 57 8.83 -4.85 36.15
C THR A 57 9.91 -5.92 36.05
N THR A 58 10.13 -6.48 34.86
CA THR A 58 11.13 -7.52 34.63
C THR A 58 12.55 -7.00 34.85
N VAL A 59 12.85 -5.83 34.28
CA VAL A 59 14.10 -5.11 34.53
C VAL A 59 13.89 -4.17 35.71
N LYS A 60 14.60 -4.40 36.81
CA LYS A 60 14.40 -3.65 38.08
C LYS A 60 15.07 -2.28 38.04
N GLY A 61 14.40 -1.30 38.64
CA GLY A 61 14.89 0.08 38.78
C GLY A 61 14.21 1.05 37.82
N LYS A 62 14.69 2.30 37.80
CA LYS A 62 14.22 3.30 36.84
C LYS A 62 14.75 2.93 35.45
N LEU A 63 13.84 2.66 34.52
CA LEU A 63 14.20 2.45 33.12
C LEU A 63 14.59 3.78 32.49
N ILE A 64 15.74 3.78 31.82
CA ILE A 64 16.33 4.94 31.15
C ILE A 64 16.47 4.59 29.68
N GLU A 65 16.32 5.58 28.80
CA GLU A 65 16.46 5.37 27.36
C GLU A 65 17.81 4.76 27.00
N SER A 66 17.81 3.95 25.95
CA SER A 66 18.95 3.17 25.47
C SER A 66 19.40 2.01 26.38
N LEU A 67 18.65 1.67 27.42
CA LEU A 67 18.90 0.43 28.18
C LEU A 67 18.67 -0.79 27.29
N LEU A 68 19.69 -1.62 27.10
CA LEU A 68 19.70 -2.73 26.13
C LEU A 68 19.68 -4.10 26.84
N VAL A 69 18.80 -4.99 26.39
CA VAL A 69 18.69 -6.37 26.88
C VAL A 69 18.44 -7.34 25.72
N TYR A 70 18.69 -8.63 25.95
CA TYR A 70 18.20 -9.70 25.07
C TYR A 70 16.93 -10.30 25.67
N ASN A 71 15.78 -10.13 25.00
CA ASN A 71 14.54 -10.81 25.35
C ASN A 71 14.60 -12.28 24.92
N ILE A 72 14.36 -13.21 25.85
CA ILE A 72 14.32 -14.65 25.53
C ILE A 72 13.01 -15.10 24.87
N GLY A 73 12.00 -14.21 24.82
CA GLY A 73 10.73 -14.45 24.15
C GLY A 73 9.59 -14.79 25.11
N SER A 74 8.39 -14.32 24.77
CA SER A 74 7.14 -14.60 25.47
C SER A 74 6.00 -14.84 24.46
N SER A 75 4.78 -15.09 24.92
CA SER A 75 3.62 -15.24 24.03
C SER A 75 3.34 -13.99 23.19
N ASN A 76 3.75 -12.81 23.68
CA ASN A 76 3.42 -11.51 23.08
C ASN A 76 4.65 -10.81 22.46
N LEU A 77 5.86 -11.29 22.74
CA LEU A 77 7.10 -10.69 22.24
C LEU A 77 8.04 -11.75 21.70
N LYS A 78 8.48 -11.56 20.46
CA LYS A 78 9.52 -12.41 19.87
C LYS A 78 10.84 -12.22 20.62
N ALA A 79 11.63 -13.30 20.68
CA ALA A 79 12.99 -13.24 21.19
C ALA A 79 13.86 -12.33 20.32
N GLY A 80 14.82 -11.62 20.93
CA GLY A 80 15.70 -10.70 20.21
C GLY A 80 16.26 -9.61 21.11
N PHE A 81 17.06 -8.70 20.55
CA PHE A 81 17.56 -7.54 21.28
C PHE A 81 16.49 -6.45 21.36
N TYR A 82 16.30 -5.87 22.54
CA TYR A 82 15.37 -4.77 22.80
C TYR A 82 16.07 -3.67 23.57
N TYR A 83 15.75 -2.42 23.22
CA TYR A 83 16.17 -1.25 23.99
C TYR A 83 14.97 -0.47 24.51
N TRP A 84 15.13 0.19 25.65
CA TRP A 84 14.10 1.07 26.21
C TRP A 84 14.09 2.42 25.48
N PHE A 85 12.94 2.86 25.01
CA PHE A 85 12.75 4.14 24.31
C PHE A 85 11.29 4.60 24.44
N GLU A 86 11.04 5.88 24.74
CA GLU A 86 9.67 6.42 24.85
C GLU A 86 8.70 5.56 25.69
N ASN A 87 9.16 5.11 26.87
CA ASN A 87 8.40 4.25 27.79
C ASN A 87 7.98 2.87 27.25
N LYS A 88 8.71 2.32 26.28
CA LYS A 88 8.48 0.98 25.74
C LYS A 88 9.78 0.25 25.35
N TRP A 89 9.74 -1.07 25.39
CA TRP A 89 10.74 -1.95 24.79
C TRP A 89 10.57 -1.98 23.28
N THR A 90 11.59 -1.47 22.59
CA THR A 90 11.65 -1.39 21.13
C THR A 90 12.65 -2.43 20.62
N PRO A 91 12.26 -3.33 19.70
CA PRO A 91 13.18 -4.31 19.15
C PRO A 91 14.27 -3.63 18.31
N LEU A 92 15.52 -4.08 18.45
CA LEU A 92 16.55 -3.79 17.44
C LEU A 92 16.25 -4.66 16.22
N MET A 93 15.59 -4.05 15.24
CA MET A 93 15.29 -4.68 13.96
C MET A 93 16.56 -4.80 13.14
N SER A 94 16.90 -6.02 12.70
CA SER A 94 17.85 -6.19 11.59
C SER A 94 17.10 -5.95 10.28
N GLY A 95 17.77 -5.42 9.25
CA GLY A 95 17.16 -5.11 7.95
C GLY A 95 16.46 -6.30 7.25
N ALA A 96 16.57 -7.52 7.78
CA ALA A 96 15.76 -8.68 7.40
C ALA A 96 14.28 -8.61 7.87
N THR A 97 13.88 -7.52 8.54
CA THR A 97 12.47 -7.27 8.96
C THR A 97 11.79 -6.18 8.15
N PHE A 98 12.36 -5.78 7.01
CA PHE A 98 11.50 -5.37 5.90
C PHE A 98 10.89 -6.67 5.37
N THR A 99 9.69 -7.02 5.84
CA THR A 99 8.87 -7.95 5.06
C THR A 99 8.58 -7.23 3.77
N ASP A 100 9.28 -7.60 2.70
CA ASP A 100 8.84 -7.26 1.35
C ASP A 100 7.52 -7.99 1.16
N THR A 101 6.41 -7.29 1.45
CA THR A 101 5.08 -7.86 1.33
C THR A 101 4.63 -7.68 -0.10
N THR A 102 4.23 -8.79 -0.73
CA THR A 102 3.68 -8.74 -2.09
C THR A 102 2.17 -8.59 -2.03
N ASN A 103 1.58 -7.98 -3.06
CA ASN A 103 0.12 -7.92 -3.19
C ASN A 103 -0.45 -9.35 -3.25
N LYS A 104 -1.37 -9.67 -2.33
CA LYS A 104 -2.04 -10.97 -2.21
C LYS A 104 -3.42 -10.96 -2.85
N SER A 105 -4.15 -9.87 -2.75
CA SER A 105 -5.50 -9.77 -3.32
C SER A 105 -5.89 -8.36 -3.72
N PHE A 106 -6.78 -8.31 -4.71
CA PHE A 106 -7.52 -7.12 -5.13
C PHE A 106 -9.00 -7.40 -4.92
N THR A 107 -9.65 -6.62 -4.06
CA THR A 107 -11.08 -6.76 -3.77
C THR A 107 -11.77 -5.41 -3.86
N ILE A 108 -13.08 -5.41 -4.01
CA ILE A 108 -13.90 -4.21 -3.87
C ILE A 108 -14.39 -4.13 -2.42
N SER A 109 -14.38 -2.93 -1.83
CA SER A 109 -14.93 -2.68 -0.49
C SER A 109 -16.43 -3.00 -0.42
N GLU A 110 -16.95 -3.22 0.79
CA GLU A 110 -18.37 -3.57 1.00
C GLU A 110 -19.35 -2.50 0.49
N ASP A 111 -18.95 -1.23 0.59
CA ASP A 111 -19.69 -0.07 0.05
C ASP A 111 -19.56 0.07 -1.47
N GLN A 112 -18.73 -0.75 -2.12
CA GLN A 112 -18.43 -0.69 -3.55
C GLN A 112 -17.77 0.60 -4.05
N GLU A 113 -17.17 1.38 -3.15
CA GLU A 113 -16.58 2.68 -3.50
C GLU A 113 -15.05 2.63 -3.67
N ARG A 114 -14.39 1.58 -3.17
CA ARG A 114 -12.92 1.48 -3.13
C ARG A 114 -12.39 0.15 -3.64
N LEU A 115 -11.28 0.23 -4.37
CA LEU A 115 -10.41 -0.91 -4.63
C LEU A 115 -9.51 -1.10 -3.41
N VAL A 116 -9.56 -2.28 -2.81
CA VAL A 116 -8.77 -2.69 -1.66
C VAL A 116 -7.66 -3.63 -2.12
N ILE A 117 -6.42 -3.22 -1.94
CA ILE A 117 -5.23 -4.00 -2.19
C ILE A 117 -4.75 -4.52 -0.83
N THR A 118 -4.71 -5.83 -0.67
CA THR A 118 -4.24 -6.46 0.58
C THR A 118 -2.94 -7.21 0.33
N ASP A 119 -1.95 -7.02 1.20
CA ASP A 119 -0.66 -7.69 1.12
C ASP A 119 -0.64 -9.06 1.82
N THR A 120 0.50 -9.75 1.78
CA THR A 120 0.68 -11.08 2.40
C THR A 120 0.58 -11.08 3.93
N GLU A 121 0.76 -9.94 4.58
CA GLU A 121 0.63 -9.75 6.04
C GLU A 121 -0.74 -9.15 6.43
N ASN A 122 -1.65 -8.97 5.46
CA ASN A 122 -2.98 -8.39 5.59
C ASN A 122 -3.03 -6.87 5.83
N ASN A 123 -1.95 -6.14 5.54
CA ASN A 123 -2.01 -4.68 5.44
C ASN A 123 -2.82 -4.28 4.19
N LYS A 124 -3.51 -3.14 4.26
CA LYS A 124 -4.43 -2.68 3.20
C LYS A 124 -4.07 -1.31 2.68
N VAL A 125 -4.15 -1.15 1.37
CA VAL A 125 -4.17 0.14 0.66
C VAL A 125 -5.51 0.25 -0.07
N GLU A 126 -6.18 1.38 0.08
CA GLU A 126 -7.51 1.62 -0.52
C GLU A 126 -7.45 2.79 -1.49
N LEU A 127 -8.07 2.61 -2.66
CA LEU A 127 -8.14 3.62 -3.72
C LEU A 127 -9.60 3.85 -4.11
N GLU A 128 -10.04 5.11 -4.19
CA GLU A 128 -11.41 5.45 -4.60
C GLU A 128 -11.67 5.06 -6.07
N ILE A 129 -12.75 4.32 -6.33
CA ILE A 129 -13.10 3.82 -7.67
C ILE A 129 -13.61 4.94 -8.59
N LYS A 130 -14.21 5.99 -8.02
CA LYS A 130 -14.77 7.12 -8.80
C LYS A 130 -13.73 7.80 -9.70
N ASP A 131 -12.47 7.76 -9.30
CA ASP A 131 -11.34 8.34 -10.06
C ASP A 131 -10.77 7.34 -11.08
N ILE A 132 -10.84 6.04 -10.78
CA ILE A 132 -10.44 4.96 -11.71
C ILE A 132 -11.41 4.89 -12.90
N ALA A 133 -12.72 5.00 -12.65
CA ALA A 133 -13.75 4.95 -13.69
C ALA A 133 -13.65 6.09 -14.73
N LYS A 134 -12.99 7.20 -14.36
CA LYS A 134 -12.75 8.36 -15.24
C LYS A 134 -11.37 8.34 -15.91
N ASN A 135 -10.53 7.35 -15.61
CA ASN A 135 -9.18 7.26 -16.15
C ASN A 135 -9.25 6.83 -17.63
N SER A 136 -8.86 7.73 -18.54
CA SER A 136 -8.94 7.49 -19.99
C SER A 136 -8.17 6.25 -20.43
N VAL A 137 -6.99 5.98 -19.85
CA VAL A 137 -6.19 4.79 -20.18
C VAL A 137 -6.89 3.51 -19.76
N PHE A 138 -7.49 3.48 -18.56
CA PHE A 138 -8.27 2.35 -18.08
C PHE A 138 -9.50 2.10 -18.96
N VAL A 139 -10.25 3.15 -19.28
CA VAL A 139 -11.44 3.08 -20.14
C VAL A 139 -11.06 2.60 -21.55
N THR A 140 -10.01 3.17 -22.16
CA THR A 140 -9.52 2.74 -23.48
C THR A 140 -9.16 1.26 -23.48
N ASN A 141 -8.38 0.81 -22.49
CA ASN A 141 -7.98 -0.60 -22.39
C ASN A 141 -9.17 -1.55 -22.18
N LEU A 142 -10.22 -1.12 -21.47
CA LEU A 142 -11.45 -1.91 -21.37
C LEU A 142 -12.18 -2.00 -22.71
N THR A 143 -12.35 -0.87 -23.41
CA THR A 143 -13.07 -0.83 -24.69
C THR A 143 -12.34 -1.53 -25.84
N GLU A 144 -11.02 -1.60 -25.77
CA GLU A 144 -10.19 -2.29 -26.77
C GLU A 144 -10.00 -3.79 -26.44
N ASN A 145 -10.42 -4.24 -25.25
CA ASN A 145 -10.34 -5.65 -24.88
C ASN A 145 -11.50 -6.44 -25.52
N SER A 146 -11.18 -7.19 -26.59
CA SER A 146 -12.16 -7.98 -27.35
C SER A 146 -12.90 -9.03 -26.51
N GLU A 147 -12.24 -9.65 -25.53
CA GLU A 147 -12.87 -10.64 -24.64
C GLU A 147 -13.89 -9.97 -23.70
N PHE A 148 -13.54 -8.82 -23.13
CA PHE A 148 -14.45 -8.03 -22.30
C PHE A 148 -15.66 -7.55 -23.10
N VAL A 149 -15.45 -7.01 -24.30
CA VAL A 149 -16.54 -6.57 -25.20
C VAL A 149 -17.46 -7.73 -25.57
N THR A 150 -16.88 -8.90 -25.91
CA THR A 150 -17.67 -10.09 -26.25
C THR A 150 -18.55 -10.52 -25.08
N LYS A 151 -17.98 -10.61 -23.87
CA LYS A 151 -18.71 -10.97 -22.65
C LYS A 151 -19.80 -9.96 -22.28
N LEU A 152 -19.60 -8.67 -22.55
CA LEU A 152 -20.63 -7.64 -22.37
C LEU A 152 -21.82 -7.86 -23.30
N VAL A 153 -21.56 -8.10 -24.60
CA VAL A 153 -22.61 -8.29 -25.60
C VAL A 153 -23.37 -9.60 -25.39
N GLU A 154 -22.75 -10.62 -24.81
CA GLU A 154 -23.43 -11.87 -24.44
C GLU A 154 -24.23 -11.77 -23.12
N ASN A 155 -24.00 -10.71 -22.32
CA ASN A 155 -24.66 -10.55 -21.04
C ASN A 155 -26.11 -10.05 -21.21
N LYS A 156 -27.05 -10.98 -21.08
CA LYS A 156 -28.50 -10.70 -21.17
C LYS A 156 -28.99 -9.61 -20.22
N GLU A 157 -28.49 -9.56 -18.99
CA GLU A 157 -28.90 -8.54 -18.02
C GLU A 157 -28.43 -7.15 -18.43
N PHE A 158 -27.19 -7.05 -18.92
CA PHE A 158 -26.64 -5.82 -19.47
C PHE A 158 -27.43 -5.33 -20.69
N ILE A 159 -27.74 -6.23 -21.63
CA ILE A 159 -28.56 -5.92 -22.82
C ILE A 159 -29.94 -5.40 -22.41
N THR A 160 -30.61 -6.06 -21.46
CA THR A 160 -31.92 -5.60 -20.98
C THR A 160 -31.84 -4.21 -20.36
N LYS A 161 -30.83 -3.96 -19.51
CA LYS A 161 -30.64 -2.64 -18.89
C LYS A 161 -30.35 -1.55 -19.92
N LEU A 162 -29.63 -1.86 -21.01
CA LEU A 162 -29.44 -0.94 -22.13
C LEU A 162 -30.76 -0.65 -22.85
N GLY A 163 -31.58 -1.68 -23.11
CA GLY A 163 -32.91 -1.54 -23.70
C GLY A 163 -33.89 -0.73 -22.86
N ASP A 164 -33.71 -0.72 -21.54
CA ASP A 164 -34.49 0.09 -20.60
C ASP A 164 -33.96 1.52 -20.42
N ASN A 165 -32.74 1.81 -20.89
CA ASN A 165 -32.14 3.13 -20.77
C ASN A 165 -32.67 4.05 -21.87
N ILE A 166 -33.69 4.85 -21.52
CA ILE A 166 -34.36 5.78 -22.43
C ILE A 166 -33.37 6.73 -23.10
N GLU A 167 -32.43 7.32 -22.36
CA GLU A 167 -31.44 8.26 -22.91
C GLU A 167 -30.51 7.58 -23.93
N PHE A 168 -30.08 6.35 -23.65
CA PHE A 168 -29.29 5.57 -24.60
C PHE A 168 -30.09 5.27 -25.88
N ILE A 169 -31.33 4.81 -25.74
CA ILE A 169 -32.20 4.48 -26.87
C ILE A 169 -32.51 5.72 -27.73
N GLU A 170 -32.84 6.85 -27.10
CA GLU A 170 -33.07 8.13 -27.80
C GLU A 170 -31.82 8.59 -28.56
N ASN A 171 -30.64 8.48 -27.96
CA ASN A 171 -29.38 8.81 -28.63
C ASN A 171 -29.12 7.94 -29.87
N ILE A 172 -29.45 6.64 -29.81
CA ILE A 172 -29.33 5.76 -30.97
C ILE A 172 -30.37 6.10 -32.03
N ILE A 173 -31.64 6.34 -31.65
CA ILE A 173 -32.68 6.80 -32.58
C ILE A 173 -32.20 8.04 -33.33
N ASN A 174 -31.79 9.09 -32.61
CA ASN A 174 -31.30 10.35 -33.20
C ASN A 174 -30.13 10.15 -34.18
N LYS A 175 -29.25 9.17 -33.93
CA LYS A 175 -28.16 8.83 -34.84
C LYS A 175 -28.65 8.14 -36.11
N LEU A 176 -29.63 7.24 -35.99
CA LEU A 176 -30.17 6.46 -37.10
C LEU A 176 -31.19 7.24 -37.94
N GLU A 177 -31.84 8.26 -37.37
CA GLU A 177 -32.83 9.08 -38.10
C GLU A 177 -32.22 9.77 -39.33
N GLY A 178 -30.93 10.10 -39.32
CA GLY A 178 -30.22 10.70 -40.46
C GLY A 178 -30.20 9.80 -41.70
N ASP A 179 -30.13 8.48 -41.51
CA ASP A 179 -30.00 7.50 -42.58
C ASP A 179 -31.36 6.83 -42.92
N PHE A 180 -32.19 6.59 -41.90
CA PHE A 180 -33.42 5.80 -42.03
C PHE A 180 -34.71 6.61 -41.88
N GLY A 181 -34.63 7.89 -41.52
CA GLY A 181 -35.80 8.75 -41.29
C GLY A 181 -36.51 8.41 -39.99
N ASN A 182 -37.76 7.94 -40.05
CA ASN A 182 -38.57 7.69 -38.85
C ASN A 182 -38.15 6.38 -38.17
N VAL A 183 -37.22 6.48 -37.22
CA VAL A 183 -36.70 5.34 -36.45
C VAL A 183 -37.46 5.17 -35.13
N GLY A 184 -37.75 3.93 -34.77
CA GLY A 184 -38.31 3.53 -33.49
C GLY A 184 -37.54 2.37 -32.86
N TYR A 185 -37.87 2.04 -31.62
CA TYR A 185 -37.30 0.91 -30.89
C TYR A 185 -38.38 -0.07 -30.45
N ASP A 186 -38.23 -1.33 -30.84
CA ASP A 186 -39.08 -2.45 -30.40
C ASP A 186 -38.47 -3.07 -29.16
N LYS A 187 -39.06 -2.75 -27.99
CA LYS A 187 -38.58 -3.21 -26.69
C LYS A 187 -38.69 -4.71 -26.49
N ASP A 188 -39.67 -5.37 -27.12
CA ASP A 188 -39.88 -6.81 -26.97
C ASP A 188 -38.82 -7.60 -27.74
N LYS A 189 -38.35 -7.05 -28.87
CA LYS A 189 -37.30 -7.66 -29.70
C LYS A 189 -35.91 -7.12 -29.44
N ASN A 190 -35.78 -6.04 -28.68
CA ASN A 190 -34.55 -5.25 -28.52
C ASN A 190 -33.93 -4.86 -29.87
N GLN A 191 -34.76 -4.38 -30.80
CA GLN A 191 -34.34 -4.02 -32.16
C GLN A 191 -34.86 -2.65 -32.57
N PHE A 192 -34.01 -1.88 -33.26
CA PHE A 192 -34.43 -0.65 -33.92
C PHE A 192 -35.15 -0.97 -35.23
N PHE A 193 -36.08 -0.12 -35.61
CA PHE A 193 -36.84 -0.27 -36.86
C PHE A 193 -37.11 1.09 -37.49
N TYR A 194 -37.40 1.09 -38.79
CA TYR A 194 -37.88 2.26 -39.50
C TYR A 194 -39.14 1.96 -40.31
N LEU A 195 -39.93 3.00 -40.55
CA LEU A 195 -41.15 2.89 -41.35
C LEU A 195 -40.86 3.25 -42.82
N LYS A 196 -41.14 2.31 -43.72
CA LYS A 196 -41.10 2.52 -45.16
C LYS A 196 -42.39 2.00 -45.78
N ASP A 197 -43.08 2.87 -46.52
CA ASP A 197 -44.38 2.56 -47.14
C ASP A 197 -45.42 2.01 -46.15
N GLY A 198 -45.42 2.52 -44.91
CA GLY A 198 -46.32 2.09 -43.83
C GLY A 198 -45.99 0.72 -43.22
N LYS A 199 -44.85 0.12 -43.59
CA LYS A 199 -44.38 -1.16 -43.04
C LYS A 199 -43.18 -0.97 -42.12
N VAL A 200 -43.14 -1.76 -41.06
CA VAL A 200 -42.00 -1.86 -40.14
C VAL A 200 -40.89 -2.66 -40.80
N ASN A 201 -39.71 -2.07 -40.88
CA ASN A 201 -38.47 -2.74 -41.32
C ASN A 201 -37.47 -2.67 -40.17
N TYR A 202 -37.03 -3.81 -39.66
CA TYR A 202 -36.03 -3.85 -38.60
C TYR A 202 -34.65 -3.53 -39.18
N ILE A 203 -33.88 -2.73 -38.45
CA ILE A 203 -32.52 -2.33 -38.81
C ILE A 203 -31.59 -3.45 -38.33
N ASP A 204 -30.90 -4.09 -39.27
CA ASP A 204 -29.82 -5.00 -38.93
C ASP A 204 -28.56 -4.18 -38.62
N TRP A 205 -27.84 -4.54 -37.55
CA TRP A 205 -26.58 -3.87 -37.22
C TRP A 205 -25.52 -4.03 -38.32
N SER A 206 -25.62 -5.07 -39.14
CA SER A 206 -24.78 -5.27 -40.32
C SER A 206 -25.09 -4.32 -41.48
N ASP A 207 -26.26 -3.70 -41.51
CA ASP A 207 -26.62 -2.66 -42.51
C ASP A 207 -25.96 -1.31 -42.19
N LEU A 208 -25.58 -1.12 -40.92
CA LEU A 208 -24.77 -0.02 -40.47
C LEU A 208 -23.33 -0.44 -40.69
N ASP A 209 -22.57 0.26 -41.54
CA ASP A 209 -21.17 -0.01 -41.88
C ASP A 209 -20.25 0.11 -40.64
N THR A 210 -20.39 -0.86 -39.73
CA THR A 210 -19.90 -0.85 -38.36
C THR A 210 -18.78 -1.87 -38.24
N VAL A 211 -17.83 -1.82 -39.19
CA VAL A 211 -16.52 -2.41 -38.93
C VAL A 211 -15.93 -1.60 -37.77
N ASN A 212 -16.22 -2.03 -36.54
CA ASN A 212 -15.71 -1.46 -35.30
C ASN A 212 -14.22 -1.79 -35.23
N VAL A 213 -13.42 -1.08 -36.02
CA VAL A 213 -11.96 -1.12 -35.89
C VAL A 213 -11.56 -0.38 -34.60
N LYS A 214 -12.42 0.51 -34.06
CA LYS A 214 -12.20 1.20 -32.78
C LYS A 214 -13.48 1.83 -32.21
N PHE A 215 -13.69 1.70 -30.90
CA PHE A 215 -14.52 2.65 -30.15
C PHE A 215 -13.64 3.86 -29.81
N SER A 216 -13.56 4.87 -30.68
CA SER A 216 -12.99 6.16 -30.30
C SER A 216 -14.10 7.10 -29.82
N PHE A 217 -13.92 7.70 -28.65
CA PHE A 217 -14.60 8.96 -28.34
C PHE A 217 -14.04 9.99 -29.33
N ASP A 218 -14.79 10.28 -30.37
CA ASP A 218 -14.43 11.32 -31.32
C ASP A 218 -14.79 12.67 -30.67
N ASP A 219 -13.81 13.29 -30.00
CA ASP A 219 -13.92 14.62 -29.37
C ASP A 219 -14.16 15.76 -30.39
N ALA A 220 -14.41 15.44 -31.66
CA ALA A 220 -14.48 16.39 -32.76
C ALA A 220 -15.85 17.07 -32.99
N LYS A 221 -16.88 16.83 -32.14
CA LYS A 221 -18.16 17.57 -32.22
C LYS A 221 -18.30 18.74 -31.25
N ALA A 222 -17.20 19.32 -30.77
CA ALA A 222 -17.24 20.56 -29.99
C ALA A 222 -17.52 21.84 -30.82
N ASN A 223 -17.62 21.75 -32.15
CA ASN A 223 -17.99 22.88 -33.00
C ASN A 223 -18.84 22.41 -34.18
N LEU A 224 -20.16 22.39 -34.03
CA LEU A 224 -21.15 22.65 -35.08
C LEU A 224 -22.52 22.76 -34.38
N VAL A 225 -23.20 23.87 -34.68
CA VAL A 225 -24.46 24.39 -34.11
C VAL A 225 -25.56 23.34 -34.01
#